data_AF-A0A7W8M7G8-F1
#
_entry.id   AF-A0A7W8M7G8-F1
#
_cell.length_a   1.000
_cell.length_b   1.000
_cell.length_c   1.000
_cell.angle_alpha   90.00
_cell.angle_beta   90.00
_cell.angle_gamma   90.00
#
_symmetry.space_group_name_H-M   'P 1'
#
loop_
_entity.id
_entity.type
_entity.pdbx_description
1 polymer ?
#
loop_
_entity_poly.entity_id
_entity_poly.type
_entity_poly.pdbx_seq_one_letter_code
_entity_poly.pdbx_strand_id
1 'polypeptide(L)'
;MLKEDKFLKLASHKGEDVASEPVQSIVEEIIASIQTTTSKLLVGSAENYCRMMIDTYSNDYLSKVFDTKHGAGSSEYIVKAFRYYSENNFTENN
;
A
#
# COMPACT_ATOMS: atom_id res chain seq x y z
N MET A 1 13.87 5.95 -8.90
CA MET A 1 12.85 6.99 -8.64
C MET A 1 11.40 6.56 -8.90
N LEU A 2 11.10 5.35 -9.41
CA LEU A 2 9.73 4.96 -9.82
C LEU A 2 8.78 4.47 -8.71
N LYS A 3 9.27 4.11 -7.51
CA LYS A 3 8.41 3.58 -6.43
C LYS A 3 7.77 4.65 -5.56
N GLU A 4 8.48 5.74 -5.26
CA GLU A 4 7.94 6.83 -4.44
C GLU A 4 6.70 7.46 -5.09
N ASP A 5 6.66 7.56 -6.42
CA ASP A 5 5.59 8.22 -7.15
C ASP A 5 4.21 7.57 -6.93
N LYS A 6 4.13 6.23 -6.88
CA LYS A 6 2.85 5.53 -6.73
C LYS A 6 2.27 5.62 -5.31
N PHE A 7 3.11 5.58 -4.28
CA PHE A 7 2.65 5.75 -2.89
C PHE A 7 2.25 7.20 -2.62
N LEU A 8 2.93 8.16 -3.26
CA LEU A 8 2.51 9.57 -3.22
C LEU A 8 1.20 9.79 -3.94
N LYS A 9 1.02 9.18 -5.12
CA LYS A 9 -0.26 9.16 -5.82
C LYS A 9 -1.34 8.56 -4.94
N LEU A 10 -1.12 7.42 -4.29
CA LEU A 10 -2.10 6.85 -3.37
C LEU A 10 -2.44 7.82 -2.21
N ALA A 11 -1.43 8.42 -1.60
CA ALA A 11 -1.62 9.37 -0.50
C ALA A 11 -2.38 10.65 -0.90
N SER A 12 -2.26 11.11 -2.16
CA SER A 12 -2.99 12.30 -2.62
C SER A 12 -4.51 12.08 -2.72
N HIS A 13 -4.97 10.82 -2.73
CA HIS A 13 -6.38 10.46 -2.72
C HIS A 13 -6.98 10.40 -1.30
N LYS A 14 -6.31 10.87 -0.25
CA LYS A 14 -6.71 10.77 1.18
C LYS A 14 -8.11 11.33 1.56
N GLY A 15 -8.86 11.92 0.63
CA GLY A 15 -10.26 12.31 0.82
C GLY A 15 -11.28 11.37 0.17
N GLU A 16 -10.82 10.36 -0.56
CA GLU A 16 -11.66 9.40 -1.28
C GLU A 16 -11.89 8.13 -0.45
N ASP A 17 -12.90 7.36 -0.82
CA ASP A 17 -13.14 6.06 -0.21
C ASP A 17 -12.01 5.11 -0.62
N VAL A 18 -11.43 4.42 0.35
CA VAL A 18 -10.38 3.42 0.11
C VAL A 18 -10.87 2.25 -0.74
N ALA A 19 -12.18 1.98 -0.72
CA ALA A 19 -12.82 0.96 -1.55
C ALA A 19 -13.05 1.41 -3.00
N SER A 20 -12.87 2.70 -3.30
CA SER A 20 -13.17 3.23 -4.63
C SER A 20 -12.23 2.65 -5.70
N GLU A 21 -12.77 2.50 -6.91
CA GLU A 21 -12.03 1.97 -8.07
C GLU A 21 -10.72 2.74 -8.34
N PRO A 22 -10.66 4.10 -8.31
CA PRO A 22 -9.42 4.82 -8.53
C PRO A 22 -8.35 4.48 -7.50
N VAL A 23 -8.73 4.34 -6.23
CA VAL A 23 -7.81 4.03 -5.13
C VAL A 23 -7.31 2.59 -5.25
N GLN A 24 -8.20 1.63 -5.47
CA GLN A 24 -7.82 0.22 -5.57
C GLN A 24 -7.01 -0.09 -6.84
N SER A 25 -7.28 0.61 -7.95
CA SER A 25 -6.45 0.52 -9.16
C SER A 25 -5.01 0.93 -8.90
N ILE A 26 -4.78 1.98 -8.08
CA ILE A 26 -3.43 2.39 -7.69
C ILE A 26 -2.75 1.30 -6.83
N VAL A 27 -3.48 0.70 -5.89
CA VAL A 27 -2.96 -0.40 -5.05
C VAL A 27 -2.58 -1.61 -5.91
N GLU A 28 -3.44 -2.00 -6.85
CA GLU A 28 -3.16 -3.06 -7.83
C GLU A 28 -1.93 -2.75 -8.68
N GLU A 29 -1.79 -1.53 -9.17
CA GLU A 29 -0.61 -1.12 -9.94
C GLU A 29 0.69 -1.18 -9.12
N ILE A 30 0.63 -0.88 -7.81
CA ILE A 30 1.78 -1.02 -6.92
C ILE A 30 2.13 -2.50 -6.76
N ILE A 31 1.13 -3.36 -6.55
CA ILE A 31 1.30 -4.81 -6.39
C ILE A 31 1.70 -5.49 -7.70
N ALA A 32 1.26 -5.02 -8.85
CA ALA A 32 1.72 -5.52 -10.14
C ALA A 32 3.20 -5.19 -10.37
N SER A 33 3.67 -4.04 -9.86
CA SER A 33 5.05 -3.59 -10.04
C SER A 33 6.10 -4.47 -9.34
N ILE A 34 5.69 -5.25 -8.34
CA ILE A 34 6.54 -6.21 -7.64
C ILE A 34 6.52 -7.62 -8.26
N GLN A 35 5.83 -7.83 -9.39
CA GLN A 35 5.79 -9.15 -10.02
C GLN A 35 7.05 -9.53 -10.80
N THR A 36 8.13 -8.74 -10.71
CA THR A 36 9.44 -9.10 -11.27
C THR A 36 10.02 -10.32 -10.54
N THR A 37 10.75 -11.18 -11.25
CA THR A 37 11.28 -12.46 -10.70
C THR A 37 12.05 -12.28 -9.39
N THR A 38 12.89 -11.24 -9.30
CA THR A 38 13.64 -10.91 -8.08
C THR A 38 12.73 -10.48 -6.93
N SER A 39 11.70 -9.69 -7.21
CA SER A 39 10.76 -9.19 -6.17
C SER A 39 9.85 -10.31 -5.65
N LYS A 40 9.44 -11.24 -6.52
CA LYS A 40 8.73 -12.46 -6.11
C LYS A 40 9.58 -13.33 -5.17
N LEU A 41 10.88 -13.44 -5.41
CA LEU A 41 11.81 -14.16 -4.52
C LEU A 41 11.95 -13.51 -3.14
N LEU A 42 11.90 -12.17 -3.07
CA LEU A 42 12.06 -11.42 -1.81
C LEU A 42 10.79 -11.39 -0.96
N VAL A 43 9.63 -11.29 -1.61
CA VAL A 43 8.36 -11.07 -0.90
C VAL A 43 7.46 -12.31 -0.90
N GLY A 44 7.69 -13.26 -1.80
CA GLY A 44 6.96 -14.52 -1.92
C GLY A 44 5.59 -14.37 -2.59
N SER A 45 4.71 -13.53 -2.03
CA SER A 45 3.34 -13.34 -2.51
C SER A 45 2.90 -11.88 -2.45
N ALA A 46 1.83 -11.55 -3.18
CA ALA A 46 1.19 -10.24 -3.11
C ALA A 46 0.60 -9.97 -1.70
N GLU A 47 0.08 -11.00 -1.04
CA GLU A 47 -0.40 -10.93 0.36
C GLU A 47 0.73 -10.56 1.32
N ASN A 48 1.87 -11.24 1.25
CA ASN A 48 3.05 -10.93 2.07
C ASN A 48 3.53 -9.49 1.82
N TYR A 49 3.44 -9.01 0.57
CA TYR A 49 3.77 -7.63 0.25
C TYR A 49 2.81 -6.64 0.90
N CYS A 50 1.50 -6.91 0.84
CA CYS A 50 0.49 -6.09 1.51
C CYS A 50 0.77 -6.01 3.01
N ARG A 51 1.05 -7.15 3.66
CA ARG A 51 1.44 -7.19 5.09
C ARG A 51 2.69 -6.34 5.35
N MET A 52 3.73 -6.48 4.55
CA MET A 52 4.97 -5.71 4.69
C MET A 52 4.72 -4.19 4.54
N MET A 53 3.88 -3.77 3.60
CA MET A 53 3.53 -2.35 3.43
C MET A 53 2.69 -1.84 4.60
N ILE A 54 1.71 -2.62 5.07
CA ILE A 54 0.91 -2.32 6.25
C ILE A 54 1.83 -2.12 7.47
N ASP A 55 2.75 -3.04 7.72
CA ASP A 55 3.69 -2.95 8.85
C ASP A 55 4.61 -1.74 8.75
N THR A 56 5.11 -1.44 7.54
CA THR A 56 6.01 -0.32 7.27
C THR A 56 5.32 1.02 7.55
N TYR A 57 4.11 1.23 7.05
CA TYR A 57 3.37 2.48 7.21
C TYR A 57 2.57 2.56 8.51
N SER A 58 2.41 1.45 9.23
CA SER A 58 1.89 1.45 10.62
C SER A 58 2.99 1.69 11.65
N ASN A 59 4.27 1.64 11.27
CA ASN A 59 5.36 1.91 12.19
C ASN A 59 5.36 3.38 12.65
N ASP A 60 5.39 3.60 13.96
CA ASP A 60 5.33 4.92 14.59
C ASP A 60 6.36 5.93 14.06
N TYR A 61 7.60 5.49 13.83
CA TYR A 61 8.66 6.38 13.37
C TYR A 61 8.54 6.65 11.87
N LEU A 62 8.39 5.59 11.07
CA LEU A 62 8.32 5.70 9.61
C LEU A 62 7.08 6.47 9.16
N SER A 63 5.93 6.21 9.79
CA SER A 63 4.69 6.93 9.52
C SER A 63 4.83 8.43 9.79
N LYS A 64 5.41 8.82 10.93
CA LYS A 64 5.67 10.24 11.26
C LYS A 64 6.61 10.90 10.25
N VAL A 65 7.69 10.22 9.84
CA VAL A 65 8.63 10.75 8.84
C VAL A 65 7.93 10.96 7.50
N PHE A 66 7.11 10.01 7.06
CA PHE A 66 6.36 10.10 5.81
C PHE A 66 5.29 11.19 5.86
N ASP A 67 4.50 11.23 6.92
CA ASP A 67 3.42 12.20 7.14
C ASP A 67 3.95 13.63 7.25
N THR A 68 5.13 13.82 7.85
CA THR A 68 5.77 15.14 7.91
C THR A 68 6.12 15.67 6.52
N LYS A 69 6.51 14.78 5.60
CA LYS A 69 6.87 15.14 4.22
C LYS A 69 5.67 15.25 3.28
N HIS A 70 4.64 14.45 3.52
CA HIS A 70 3.56 14.21 2.55
C HIS A 70 2.16 14.50 3.12
N GLY A 71 2.09 15.13 4.29
CA GLY A 71 0.86 15.54 4.96
C GLY A 71 0.38 14.52 6.00
N ALA A 72 -0.13 15.03 7.13
CA ALA A 72 -0.62 14.22 8.23
C ALA A 72 -1.73 13.24 7.80
N GLY A 73 -1.63 11.97 8.21
CA GLY A 73 -2.59 10.91 7.88
C GLY A 73 -2.35 10.22 6.54
N SER A 74 -1.29 10.57 5.80
CA SER A 74 -0.97 9.93 4.52
C SER A 74 -0.57 8.46 4.70
N SER A 75 0.20 8.14 5.75
CA SER A 75 0.58 6.77 6.10
C SER A 75 -0.63 5.95 6.53
N GLU A 76 -1.52 6.54 7.35
CA GLU A 76 -2.76 5.88 7.78
C GLU A 76 -3.65 5.54 6.57
N TYR A 77 -3.76 6.46 5.60
CA TYR A 77 -4.54 6.23 4.39
C TYR A 77 -3.97 5.09 3.54
N ILE A 78 -2.65 5.04 3.37
CA ILE A 78 -1.96 3.92 2.68
C ILE A 78 -2.26 2.60 3.40
N VAL A 79 -2.16 2.55 4.73
CA VAL A 79 -2.46 1.34 5.52
C VAL A 79 -3.89 0.87 5.26
N LYS A 80 -4.87 1.77 5.29
CA LYS A 80 -6.28 1.44 5.05
C LYS A 80 -6.51 0.90 3.63
N ALA A 81 -5.90 1.52 2.62
CA ALA A 81 -6.04 1.09 1.23
C ALA A 81 -5.46 -0.32 0.98
N PHE A 82 -4.26 -0.60 1.52
CA PHE A 82 -3.64 -1.94 1.42
C PHE A 82 -4.39 -3.00 2.24
N ARG A 83 -4.92 -2.63 3.41
CA ARG A 83 -5.74 -3.55 4.22
C ARG A 83 -7.00 -3.94 3.48
N TYR A 84 -7.73 -2.97 2.92
CA TYR A 84 -8.91 -3.24 2.11
C TYR A 84 -8.59 -4.19 0.95
N TYR A 85 -7.52 -3.90 0.19
CA TYR A 85 -7.11 -4.76 -0.91
C TYR A 85 -6.85 -6.19 -0.44
N SER A 86 -6.10 -6.35 0.66
CA SER A 86 -5.74 -7.66 1.21
C SER A 86 -6.96 -8.47 1.64
N GLU A 87 -7.89 -7.83 2.36
CA GLU A 87 -9.12 -8.46 2.86
C GLU A 87 -10.06 -8.91 1.71
N ASN A 88 -10.09 -8.16 0.60
CA ASN A 88 -10.97 -8.46 -0.52
C ASN A 88 -10.35 -9.42 -1.56
N ASN A 89 -9.03 -9.57 -1.60
CA ASN A 89 -8.34 -10.39 -2.61
C ASN A 89 -7.71 -11.67 -2.06
N PHE A 90 -7.43 -11.75 -0.76
CA PHE A 90 -6.74 -12.89 -0.14
C PHE A 90 -7.55 -13.52 0.99
N THR A 91 -8.89 -13.52 0.86
CA THR A 91 -9.79 -14.14 1.83
C THR A 91 -9.27 -15.53 2.22
N GLU A 92 -9.09 -15.74 3.53
CA GLU A 92 -8.79 -17.06 4.09
C GLU A 92 -9.87 -18.04 3.59
N ASN A 93 -9.48 -18.91 2.66
CA ASN A 93 -10.15 -20.21 2.54
C ASN A 93 -9.80 -20.96 3.83
N ASN A 94 -10.56 -20.71 4.90
CA ASN A 94 -10.62 -21.58 6.07
C ASN A 94 -11.37 -22.88 5.71
#